data_AF-A0A958IUG5-F1
#
_entry.id   AF-A0A958IUG5-F1
#
_cell.length_a   1.000
_cell.length_b   1.000
_cell.length_c   1.000
_cell.angle_alpha   90.00
_cell.angle_beta   90.00
_cell.angle_gamma   90.00
#
_symmetry.space_group_name_H-M   'P 1'
#
loop_
_entity.id
_entity.type
_entity.pdbx_description
1 polymer ?
#
loop_
_entity_poly.entity_id
_entity_poly.type
_entity_poly.pdbx_seq_one_letter_code
_entity_poly.pdbx_strand_id
1 'polypeptide(L)'
;QKGTGKWTSQVSLDLGIPAPTIAEAVFARIVSAVKAERVAAARILSGPSVTFSGNKKEFIEMIRQALFLSKICSYAQGFQLISAASDAYGWDINPGTVSLLWRGGCIIRAQFLGKIKAAYDKKPELQNLLLDDYFKTAVEKGQQSWRRVIAVAVEHGIPVPAFGSALAYYDSYRR
;
A
#
# COMPACT_ATOMS: atom_id res chain seq x y z
N GLN A 1 18.10 -5.85 1.58
CA GLN A 1 17.49 -4.62 2.17
C GLN A 1 18.45 -4.05 3.21
N LYS A 2 18.53 -2.72 3.40
CA LYS A 2 19.46 -2.09 4.38
C LYS A 2 18.87 -1.88 5.78
N GLY A 3 17.66 -2.35 6.06
CA GLY A 3 17.07 -2.37 7.41
C GLY A 3 15.86 -1.44 7.62
N THR A 4 15.85 -0.25 7.02
CA THR A 4 14.81 0.77 7.31
C THR A 4 13.38 0.33 7.07
N GLY A 5 13.12 -0.50 6.06
CA GLY A 5 11.79 -1.08 5.84
C GLY A 5 11.33 -1.97 7.00
N LYS A 6 12.23 -2.80 7.55
CA LYS A 6 11.94 -3.64 8.72
C LYS A 6 11.63 -2.77 9.93
N TRP A 7 12.41 -1.70 10.15
CA TRP A 7 12.20 -0.79 11.28
C TRP A 7 10.81 -0.14 11.24
N THR A 8 10.34 0.32 10.06
CA THR A 8 8.98 0.85 9.93
C THR A 8 7.92 -0.19 10.32
N SER A 9 8.08 -1.45 9.91
CA SER A 9 7.15 -2.52 10.29
C SER A 9 7.21 -2.85 11.79
N GLN A 10 8.39 -2.79 12.42
CA GLN A 10 8.53 -2.97 13.86
C GLN A 10 7.82 -1.86 14.62
N VAL A 11 8.07 -0.59 14.27
CA VAL A 11 7.41 0.56 14.90
C VAL A 11 5.89 0.51 14.72
N SER A 12 5.40 0.04 13.58
CA SER A 12 3.97 -0.20 13.35
C SER A 12 3.37 -1.21 14.33
N LEU A 13 4.10 -2.28 14.64
CA LEU A 13 3.69 -3.27 15.64
C LEU A 13 3.78 -2.69 17.06
N ASP A 14 4.88 -2.01 17.38
CA ASP A 14 5.14 -1.44 18.71
C ASP A 14 4.09 -0.39 19.10
N LEU A 15 3.68 0.46 18.15
CA LEU A 15 2.66 1.50 18.35
C LEU A 15 1.22 1.01 18.15
N GLY A 16 1.02 -0.26 17.76
CA GLY A 16 -0.33 -0.79 17.49
C GLY A 16 -1.04 -0.14 16.31
N ILE A 17 -0.31 0.37 15.32
CA ILE A 17 -0.88 1.07 14.15
C ILE A 17 -0.78 0.18 12.92
N PRO A 18 -1.89 -0.10 12.21
CA PRO A 18 -1.87 -1.02 11.08
C PRO A 18 -1.14 -0.44 9.86
N ALA A 19 0.05 -0.96 9.54
CA ALA A 19 0.75 -0.71 8.28
C ALA A 19 1.07 -2.01 7.49
N PRO A 20 0.07 -2.86 7.23
CA PRO A 20 0.28 -4.19 6.66
C PRO A 20 0.92 -4.15 5.27
N THR A 21 0.64 -3.14 4.45
CA THR A 21 1.17 -3.07 3.08
C THR A 21 2.68 -2.80 3.05
N ILE A 22 3.19 -2.03 4.01
CA ILE A 22 4.64 -1.81 4.18
C ILE A 22 5.30 -3.09 4.69
N ALA A 23 4.67 -3.79 5.65
CA ALA A 23 5.15 -5.06 6.17
C ALA A 23 5.21 -6.15 5.08
N GLU A 24 4.16 -6.29 4.27
CA GLU A 24 4.14 -7.21 3.13
C GLU A 24 5.23 -6.88 2.10
N ALA A 25 5.55 -5.61 1.88
CA ALA A 25 6.67 -5.24 1.02
C ALA A 25 8.03 -5.69 1.59
N VAL A 26 8.18 -5.72 2.92
CA VAL A 26 9.38 -6.26 3.59
C VAL A 26 9.40 -7.80 3.49
N PHE A 27 8.29 -8.47 3.78
CA PHE A 27 8.20 -9.93 3.67
C PHE A 27 8.42 -10.41 2.23
N ALA A 28 7.88 -9.72 1.22
CA ALA A 28 8.13 -10.04 -0.18
C ALA A 28 9.62 -10.01 -0.53
N ARG A 29 10.40 -9.07 0.04
CA ARG A 29 11.87 -9.04 -0.12
C ARG A 29 12.54 -10.22 0.57
N ILE A 30 12.09 -10.59 1.77
CA ILE A 30 12.63 -11.73 2.52
C ILE A 30 12.36 -13.03 1.76
N VAL A 31 11.13 -13.26 1.29
CA VAL A 31 10.77 -14.41 0.46
C VAL A 31 11.58 -14.43 -0.85
N SER A 32 11.85 -13.27 -1.45
CA SER A 32 12.68 -13.21 -2.65
C SER A 32 14.12 -13.69 -2.40
N ALA A 33 14.65 -13.49 -1.19
CA ALA A 33 16.03 -13.83 -0.82
C ALA A 33 16.24 -15.33 -0.62
N VAL A 34 15.22 -16.10 -0.21
CA VAL A 34 15.29 -17.57 -0.09
C VAL A 34 15.17 -18.27 -1.45
N LYS A 35 15.99 -17.84 -2.42
CA LYS A 35 15.92 -18.28 -3.82
C LYS A 35 16.10 -19.78 -3.99
N ALA A 36 17.07 -20.39 -3.30
CA ALA A 36 17.34 -21.82 -3.39
C ALA A 36 16.13 -22.64 -2.95
N GLU A 37 15.52 -22.29 -1.81
CA GLU A 37 14.30 -22.90 -1.30
C GLU A 37 13.14 -22.74 -2.30
N ARG A 38 12.94 -21.54 -2.87
CA ARG A 38 11.87 -21.33 -3.86
C ARG A 38 12.07 -22.14 -5.14
N VAL A 39 13.31 -22.31 -5.61
CA VAL A 39 13.61 -23.14 -6.79
C VAL A 39 13.36 -24.61 -6.49
N ALA A 40 13.71 -25.09 -5.29
CA ALA A 40 13.40 -26.45 -4.87
C ALA A 40 11.88 -26.66 -4.74
N ALA A 41 11.19 -25.74 -4.07
CA ALA A 41 9.73 -25.77 -3.89
C ALA A 41 8.98 -25.77 -5.23
N ALA A 42 9.43 -25.01 -6.23
CA ALA A 42 8.81 -24.97 -7.55
C ALA A 42 8.85 -26.30 -8.31
N ARG A 43 9.70 -27.26 -7.90
CA ARG A 43 9.74 -28.62 -8.47
C ARG A 43 8.76 -29.58 -7.79
N ILE A 44 8.24 -29.22 -6.62
CA ILE A 44 7.42 -30.07 -5.75
C ILE A 44 5.97 -29.56 -5.70
N LEU A 45 5.79 -28.24 -5.61
CA LEU A 45 4.49 -27.60 -5.47
C LEU A 45 3.90 -27.27 -6.84
N SER A 46 2.66 -27.70 -7.07
CA SER A 46 1.88 -27.35 -8.26
C SER A 46 1.10 -26.04 -8.06
N GLY A 47 0.94 -25.27 -9.15
CA GLY A 47 0.05 -24.11 -9.21
C GLY A 47 -1.03 -24.28 -10.28
N PRO A 48 -2.00 -23.35 -10.36
CA PRO A 48 -3.00 -23.36 -11.42
C PRO A 48 -2.36 -23.16 -12.79
N SER A 49 -2.89 -23.83 -13.81
CA SER A 49 -2.51 -23.65 -15.22
C SER A 49 -3.66 -22.96 -15.96
N VAL A 50 -3.74 -21.64 -15.82
CA VAL A 50 -4.83 -20.83 -16.37
C VAL A 50 -4.27 -19.81 -17.36
N THR A 51 -4.91 -19.72 -18.53
CA THR A 51 -4.61 -18.70 -19.53
C THR A 51 -5.60 -17.56 -19.41
N PHE A 52 -5.10 -16.33 -19.34
CA PHE A 52 -5.96 -15.14 -19.32
C PHE A 52 -6.67 -14.98 -20.67
N SER A 53 -8.00 -14.99 -20.64
CA SER A 53 -8.87 -14.87 -21.83
C SER A 53 -9.63 -13.53 -21.90
N GLY A 54 -9.37 -12.60 -20.98
CA GLY A 54 -10.05 -11.31 -20.93
C GLY A 54 -9.50 -10.26 -21.89
N ASN A 55 -10.14 -9.09 -21.92
CA ASN A 55 -9.65 -7.95 -22.69
C ASN A 55 -8.38 -7.36 -22.06
N LYS A 56 -7.26 -7.48 -22.76
CA LYS A 56 -5.94 -6.99 -22.29
C LYS A 56 -5.93 -5.49 -22.01
N LYS A 57 -6.56 -4.67 -22.85
CA LYS A 57 -6.55 -3.20 -22.72
C LYS A 57 -7.30 -2.77 -21.47
N GLU A 58 -8.48 -3.35 -21.25
CA GLU A 58 -9.28 -3.11 -20.06
C GLU A 58 -8.56 -3.57 -18.79
N PHE A 59 -7.95 -4.76 -18.83
CA PHE A 59 -7.26 -5.30 -17.66
C PHE A 59 -6.01 -4.49 -17.28
N ILE A 60 -5.28 -3.93 -18.25
CA ILE A 60 -4.18 -2.99 -17.99
C ILE A 60 -4.69 -1.75 -17.23
N GLU A 61 -5.83 -1.20 -17.63
CA GLU A 61 -6.43 -0.07 -16.93
C GLU A 61 -6.86 -0.47 -15.50
N MET A 62 -7.42 -1.67 -15.32
CA MET A 62 -7.75 -2.17 -13.99
C MET A 62 -6.51 -2.31 -13.10
N ILE A 63 -5.38 -2.80 -13.65
CA ILE A 63 -4.10 -2.88 -12.94
C ILE A 63 -3.58 -1.48 -12.56
N ARG A 64 -3.70 -0.51 -13.48
CA ARG A 64 -3.32 0.89 -13.21
C ARG A 64 -4.10 1.46 -12.02
N GLN A 65 -5.42 1.18 -11.97
CA GLN A 65 -6.27 1.58 -10.85
C GLN A 65 -5.88 0.85 -9.56
N ALA A 66 -5.74 -0.48 -9.59
CA ALA A 66 -5.32 -1.29 -8.45
C ALA A 66 -4.01 -0.80 -7.82
N LEU A 67 -3.01 -0.48 -8.65
CA LEU A 67 -1.74 0.09 -8.22
C LEU A 67 -1.93 1.44 -7.53
N PHE A 68 -2.72 2.33 -8.13
CA PHE A 68 -2.96 3.65 -7.57
C PHE A 68 -3.69 3.59 -6.23
N LEU A 69 -4.72 2.75 -6.10
CA LEU A 69 -5.48 2.60 -4.85
C LEU A 69 -4.67 1.92 -3.74
N SER A 70 -3.87 0.92 -4.10
CA SER A 70 -2.94 0.28 -3.16
C SER A 70 -1.90 1.28 -2.64
N LYS A 71 -1.43 2.19 -3.53
CA LYS A 71 -0.56 3.29 -3.14
C LYS A 71 -1.25 4.23 -2.16
N ILE A 72 -2.50 4.63 -2.41
CA ILE A 72 -3.27 5.47 -1.46
C ILE A 72 -3.33 4.82 -0.08
N CYS A 73 -3.68 3.53 0.00
CA CYS A 73 -3.76 2.82 1.27
C CYS A 73 -2.39 2.74 1.98
N SER A 74 -1.32 2.45 1.24
CA SER A 74 0.02 2.40 1.83
C SER A 74 0.47 3.75 2.40
N TYR A 75 0.11 4.86 1.75
CA TYR A 75 0.39 6.20 2.29
C TYR A 75 -0.52 6.55 3.46
N ALA A 76 -1.81 6.18 3.41
CA ALA A 76 -2.74 6.37 4.53
C ALA A 76 -2.21 5.69 5.81
N GLN A 77 -1.79 4.43 5.69
CA GLN A 77 -1.14 3.66 6.76
C GLN A 77 0.13 4.36 7.29
N GLY A 78 1.02 4.78 6.38
CA GLY A 78 2.27 5.44 6.76
C GLY A 78 2.07 6.78 7.45
N PHE A 79 1.10 7.58 7.00
CA PHE A 79 0.77 8.86 7.63
C PHE A 79 0.10 8.68 8.99
N GLN A 80 -0.79 7.69 9.14
CA GLN A 80 -1.37 7.35 10.44
C GLN A 80 -0.27 6.91 11.43
N LEU A 81 0.73 6.15 10.96
CA LEU A 81 1.88 5.77 11.76
C LEU A 81 2.74 6.97 12.20
N ILE A 82 2.92 7.95 11.32
CA ILE A 82 3.65 9.19 11.64
C ILE A 82 2.90 10.00 12.70
N SER A 83 1.58 10.15 12.58
CA SER A 83 0.76 10.86 13.58
C SER A 83 0.82 10.16 14.94
N ALA A 84 0.63 8.84 14.99
CA ALA A 84 0.72 8.09 16.23
C ALA A 84 2.11 8.15 16.87
N ALA A 85 3.18 8.10 16.07
CA ALA A 85 4.54 8.28 16.57
C ALA A 85 4.76 9.70 17.10
N SER A 86 4.22 10.71 16.42
CA SER A 86 4.29 12.10 16.89
C SER A 86 3.67 12.26 18.27
N ASP A 87 2.50 11.64 18.50
CA ASP A 87 1.80 11.69 19.78
C ASP A 87 2.58 10.89 20.86
N ALA A 88 3.00 9.66 20.53
CA ALA A 88 3.70 8.78 21.48
C ALA A 88 5.05 9.34 21.94
N TYR A 89 5.75 10.09 21.08
CA TYR A 89 7.08 10.62 21.34
C TYR A 89 7.12 12.14 21.57
N GLY A 90 5.97 12.83 21.51
CA GLY A 90 5.88 14.27 21.74
C GLY A 90 6.63 15.13 20.71
N TRP A 91 6.61 14.73 19.43
CA TRP A 91 7.42 15.36 18.38
C TRP A 91 6.74 16.52 17.64
N ASP A 92 5.44 16.73 17.84
CA ASP A 92 4.66 17.78 17.16
C ASP A 92 4.86 17.81 15.64
N ILE A 93 4.82 16.63 15.01
CA ILE A 93 5.03 16.48 13.56
C ILE A 93 3.78 16.95 12.82
N ASN A 94 3.97 17.88 11.88
CA ASN A 94 2.95 18.28 10.92
C ASN A 94 2.96 17.37 9.67
N PRO A 95 1.92 16.55 9.42
CA PRO A 95 1.85 15.65 8.26
C PRO A 95 1.89 16.38 6.91
N GLY A 96 1.28 17.56 6.82
CA GLY A 96 1.30 18.41 5.63
C GLY A 96 2.72 18.82 5.25
N THR A 97 3.53 19.26 6.22
CA THR A 97 4.94 19.61 6.02
C THR A 97 5.79 18.41 5.62
N VAL A 98 5.58 17.24 6.25
CA VAL A 98 6.27 15.99 5.84
C VAL A 98 5.99 15.68 4.36
N SER A 99 4.72 15.76 3.95
CA SER A 99 4.34 15.49 2.57
C SER A 99 4.95 16.48 1.57
N LEU A 100 5.11 17.76 1.97
CA LEU A 100 5.76 18.81 1.18
C LEU A 100 7.24 18.49 0.93
N LEU A 101 7.97 18.14 1.98
CA LEU A 101 9.40 17.83 1.89
C LEU A 101 9.68 16.63 0.98
N TRP A 102 8.77 15.65 0.95
CA TRP A 102 8.90 14.50 0.07
C TRP A 102 8.60 14.79 -1.41
N ARG A 103 8.06 15.97 -1.77
CA ARG A 103 7.75 16.29 -3.18
C ARG A 103 8.97 16.41 -4.08
N GLY A 104 10.16 16.68 -3.52
CA GLY A 104 11.41 16.82 -4.25
C GLY A 104 12.56 16.07 -3.59
N GLY A 105 13.61 15.75 -4.36
CA GLY A 105 14.85 15.13 -3.86
C GLY A 105 14.75 13.66 -3.47
N CYS A 106 13.69 13.23 -2.77
CA CYS A 106 13.56 11.87 -2.28
C CYS A 106 13.16 10.85 -3.36
N ILE A 107 13.30 9.55 -3.05
CA ILE A 107 12.99 8.44 -3.96
C ILE A 107 11.48 8.36 -4.25
N ILE A 108 10.62 8.67 -3.28
CA ILE A 108 9.17 8.54 -3.40
C ILE A 108 8.47 9.77 -4.01
N ARG A 109 9.25 10.74 -4.51
CA ARG A 109 8.75 12.00 -5.07
C ARG A 109 7.72 11.75 -6.18
N ALA A 110 6.59 12.43 -6.11
CA ALA A 110 5.52 12.34 -7.09
C ALA A 110 4.56 13.53 -6.95
N GLN A 111 3.84 13.86 -8.04
CA GLN A 111 2.71 14.80 -8.01
C GLN A 111 1.65 14.38 -6.95
N PHE A 112 1.54 13.08 -6.69
CA PHE A 112 0.70 12.48 -5.65
C PHE A 112 0.90 13.11 -4.26
N LEU A 113 2.13 13.47 -3.89
CA LEU A 113 2.43 14.08 -2.59
C LEU A 113 1.84 15.50 -2.46
N GLY A 114 1.64 16.19 -3.59
CA GLY A 114 0.90 17.46 -3.58
C GLY A 114 -0.57 17.29 -3.20
N LYS A 115 -1.18 16.14 -3.51
CA LYS A 115 -2.55 15.81 -3.10
C LYS A 115 -2.64 15.53 -1.59
N ILE A 116 -1.63 14.86 -1.04
CA ILE A 116 -1.54 14.64 0.42
C ILE A 116 -1.40 15.97 1.16
N LYS A 117 -0.51 16.85 0.68
CA LYS A 117 -0.38 18.20 1.25
C LYS A 117 -1.72 18.93 1.23
N ALA A 118 -2.40 18.95 0.09
CA ALA A 118 -3.68 19.64 -0.03
C ALA A 118 -4.75 19.09 0.93
N ALA A 119 -4.75 17.78 1.19
CA ALA A 119 -5.66 17.16 2.15
C ALA A 119 -5.39 17.66 3.59
N TYR A 120 -4.12 17.70 4.02
CA TYR A 120 -3.76 18.23 5.34
C TYR A 120 -3.87 19.75 5.46
N ASP A 121 -3.65 20.50 4.37
CA ASP A 121 -3.90 21.95 4.35
C ASP A 121 -5.40 22.25 4.56
N LYS A 122 -6.28 21.42 3.98
CA LYS A 122 -7.74 21.54 4.14
C LYS A 122 -8.19 21.11 5.54
N LYS A 123 -7.62 20.03 6.08
CA LYS A 123 -7.95 19.48 7.40
C LYS A 123 -6.66 19.03 8.10
N PRO A 124 -6.03 19.88 8.93
CA PRO A 124 -4.80 19.54 9.63
C PRO A 124 -4.94 18.30 10.53
N GLU A 125 -6.09 18.17 11.19
CA GLU A 125 -6.46 17.05 12.08
C GLU A 125 -7.03 15.83 11.32
N LEU A 126 -6.65 15.64 10.05
CA LEU A 126 -7.14 14.52 9.25
C LEU A 126 -6.57 13.21 9.78
N GLN A 127 -7.44 12.41 10.41
CA GLN A 127 -7.06 11.13 11.01
C GLN A 127 -6.55 10.08 10.01
N ASN A 128 -7.06 10.13 8.77
CA ASN A 128 -6.67 9.19 7.74
C ASN A 128 -6.91 9.77 6.35
N LEU A 129 -5.96 9.57 5.43
CA LEU A 129 -6.06 10.07 4.06
C LEU A 129 -7.27 9.54 3.30
N LEU A 130 -7.79 8.35 3.62
CA LEU A 130 -8.99 7.79 3.00
C LEU A 130 -10.26 8.62 3.29
N LEU A 131 -10.22 9.50 4.29
CA LEU A 131 -11.34 10.37 4.67
C LEU A 131 -11.33 11.72 3.94
N ASP A 132 -10.29 12.05 3.18
CA ASP A 132 -10.27 13.22 2.31
C ASP A 132 -11.01 12.94 0.98
N ASP A 133 -11.69 13.96 0.46
CA ASP A 133 -12.59 13.83 -0.69
C ASP A 133 -11.89 13.32 -1.95
N TYR A 134 -10.65 13.74 -2.21
CA TYR A 134 -9.91 13.31 -3.39
C TYR A 134 -9.59 11.81 -3.32
N PHE A 135 -9.06 11.36 -2.18
CA PHE A 135 -8.67 9.95 -1.99
C PHE A 135 -9.89 9.04 -1.87
N LYS A 136 -10.93 9.45 -1.12
CA LYS A 136 -12.20 8.75 -1.02
C LYS A 136 -12.79 8.51 -2.41
N THR A 137 -12.92 9.58 -3.20
CA THR A 137 -13.48 9.50 -4.57
C THR A 137 -12.66 8.57 -5.46
N ALA A 138 -11.33 8.61 -5.36
CA ALA A 138 -10.46 7.73 -6.14
C ALA A 138 -10.70 6.26 -5.79
N VAL A 139 -10.75 5.93 -4.50
CA VAL A 139 -10.95 4.54 -4.03
C VAL A 139 -12.35 4.05 -4.37
N GLU A 140 -13.40 4.84 -4.15
CA GLU A 140 -14.78 4.48 -4.48
C GLU A 140 -14.94 4.16 -5.97
N LYS A 141 -14.34 4.98 -6.84
CA LYS A 141 -14.41 4.78 -8.31
C LYS A 141 -13.63 3.57 -8.81
N GLY A 142 -12.50 3.24 -8.18
CA GLY A 142 -11.58 2.21 -8.68
C GLY A 142 -11.62 0.87 -7.93
N GLN A 143 -12.30 0.78 -6.78
CA GLN A 143 -12.22 -0.42 -5.94
C GLN A 143 -12.71 -1.69 -6.64
N GLN A 144 -13.66 -1.60 -7.58
CA GLN A 144 -14.14 -2.77 -8.31
C GLN A 144 -13.06 -3.34 -9.24
N SER A 145 -12.37 -2.47 -9.98
CA SER A 145 -11.20 -2.86 -10.78
C SER A 145 -10.11 -3.49 -9.92
N TRP A 146 -9.86 -2.89 -8.75
CA TRP A 146 -8.87 -3.38 -7.81
C TRP A 146 -9.21 -4.80 -7.30
N ARG A 147 -10.46 -5.04 -6.90
CA ARG A 147 -10.97 -6.37 -6.53
C ARG A 147 -10.83 -7.37 -7.67
N ARG A 148 -11.18 -6.97 -8.90
CA ARG A 148 -11.07 -7.85 -10.08
C ARG A 148 -9.63 -8.25 -10.35
N VAL A 149 -8.67 -7.32 -10.24
CA VAL A 149 -7.24 -7.65 -10.39
C VAL A 149 -6.79 -8.66 -9.36
N ILE A 150 -7.17 -8.50 -8.09
CA ILE A 150 -6.79 -9.44 -7.03
C ILE A 150 -7.43 -10.81 -7.27
N ALA A 151 -8.72 -10.87 -7.62
CA ALA A 151 -9.41 -12.12 -7.90
C ALA A 151 -8.72 -12.88 -9.06
N VAL A 152 -8.45 -12.19 -10.18
CA VAL A 152 -7.75 -12.79 -11.32
C VAL A 152 -6.35 -13.25 -10.91
N ALA A 153 -5.60 -12.44 -10.16
CA ALA A 153 -4.27 -12.81 -9.70
C ALA A 153 -4.29 -14.09 -8.84
N VAL A 154 -5.24 -14.20 -7.91
CA VAL A 154 -5.41 -15.39 -7.06
C VAL A 154 -5.79 -16.62 -7.88
N GLU A 155 -6.77 -16.50 -8.80
CA GLU A 155 -7.18 -17.58 -9.71
C GLU A 155 -6.03 -18.07 -10.59
N HIS A 156 -5.09 -17.19 -10.96
CA HIS A 156 -3.94 -17.51 -11.80
C HIS A 156 -2.66 -17.84 -10.99
N GLY A 157 -2.74 -17.91 -9.65
CA GLY A 157 -1.58 -18.21 -8.81
C GLY A 157 -0.48 -17.15 -8.84
N ILE A 158 -0.83 -15.89 -9.13
CA ILE A 158 0.10 -14.76 -9.18
C ILE A 158 0.11 -14.05 -7.81
N PRO A 159 1.25 -13.99 -7.10
CA PRO A 159 1.31 -13.35 -5.79
C PRO A 159 1.21 -11.82 -5.91
N VAL A 160 0.21 -11.24 -5.24
CA VAL A 160 -0.02 -9.79 -5.18
C VAL A 160 -0.14 -9.27 -3.73
N PRO A 161 0.84 -9.56 -2.85
CA PRO A 161 0.71 -9.33 -1.40
C PRO A 161 0.44 -7.86 -1.02
N ALA A 162 1.05 -6.91 -1.74
CA ALA A 162 0.81 -5.49 -1.51
C ALA A 162 -0.61 -5.04 -1.94
N PHE A 163 -1.15 -5.59 -3.04
CA PHE A 163 -2.52 -5.28 -3.44
C PHE A 163 -3.52 -5.93 -2.47
N GLY A 164 -3.30 -7.19 -2.11
CA GLY A 164 -4.15 -7.94 -1.18
C GLY A 164 -4.22 -7.28 0.20
N SER A 165 -3.07 -6.97 0.80
CA SER A 165 -3.02 -6.31 2.11
C SER A 165 -3.63 -4.91 2.11
N ALA A 166 -3.40 -4.12 1.05
CA ALA A 166 -4.00 -2.80 0.95
C ALA A 166 -5.54 -2.89 0.81
N LEU A 167 -6.07 -3.86 0.05
CA LEU A 167 -7.52 -4.05 -0.07
C LEU A 167 -8.13 -4.52 1.25
N ALA A 168 -7.47 -5.48 1.92
CA ALA A 168 -7.88 -5.96 3.23
C ALA A 168 -7.89 -4.83 4.27
N TYR A 169 -6.88 -3.94 4.25
CA TYR A 169 -6.87 -2.74 5.07
C TYR A 169 -8.06 -1.83 4.76
N TYR A 170 -8.31 -1.50 3.49
CA TYR A 170 -9.44 -0.65 3.10
C TYR A 170 -10.78 -1.24 3.57
N ASP A 171 -10.99 -2.54 3.35
CA ASP A 171 -12.24 -3.22 3.75
C ASP A 171 -12.41 -3.33 5.27
N SER A 172 -11.31 -3.43 6.02
CA SER A 172 -11.35 -3.47 7.48
C SER A 172 -11.57 -2.07 8.06
N TYR A 173 -10.94 -1.04 7.49
CA TYR A 173 -10.98 0.33 7.99
C TYR A 173 -12.35 0.99 7.82
N ARG A 174 -13.16 0.55 6.85
CA ARG A 174 -14.49 1.12 6.55
C ARG A 174 -15.67 0.43 7.25
N ARG A 175 -15.39 -0.47 8.20
CA ARG A 175 -16.41 -1.25 8.92
C ARG A 175 -16.59 -0.76 10.34
#